data_AF-A0A412CLN9-F1
#
_entry.id   AF-A0A412CLN9-F1
#
_cell.length_a   1.000
_cell.length_b   1.000
_cell.length_c   1.000
_cell.angle_alpha   90.00
_cell.angle_beta   90.00
_cell.angle_gamma   90.00
#
_symmetry.space_group_name_H-M   'P 1'
#
loop_
_entity.id
_entity.type
_entity.pdbx_description
1 polymer ?
#
loop_
_entity_poly.entity_id
_entity_poly.type
_entity_poly.pdbx_seq_one_letter_code
_entity_poly.pdbx_strand_id
1 'polypeptide(L)'
;MKYLIRITLGLLIYMVAVASCKDDDDSGIAGFAIDKEDIMIGADGGTDVVNVSSGGEWAASSTEPWVNISPANGSGVTECTVVIDSTLINGIRTAEVRFTPRGQAPCVMTVHQTGYGKMIYIEKPDIEIESSAKYEERHFEATVTTNVAFKMEVEYTDPENKDWIILPNKTFVDLDRGSRPRTTKIHIDWTMNPDFDVRVAKINFIPQRPEDELEHPAVLAVTQKAAPKIEDNRSGDSLTLLTIKERMEASNNWDPSENMRNWPDVVLWEEGDKGIPDKRAIGRIRSVSFTMFDTKESIPQEVHYLTFVETLNFFSNTNTATKNIILENDVCSLKYLKNLKISAYGLTGITEDLVKLGDQLETLDISSNNFASIPSVLTKENFKKLKSLDLRTNRRMTLNDLRLADNKVQYPDGIGLFFNTKVDNSLRRLLLWDTLEELRLSYNYMEGELPDFEIGKEGVTGYTQEDVNAFGGDTIQYLVTERPDIPKILPKARMLSLNLNFFTGNLPDWILYHPHLVEWSPGVLIFNQEAGVDTEGKKARFDNEPTTLEYYYKAFPKFRDKYEFKE
;
A
#
# COMPACT_ATOMS: atom_id res chain seq x y z
N MET A 1 12.95 32.57 7.65
CA MET A 1 13.35 33.96 7.99
C MET A 1 14.70 33.93 8.73
N LYS A 2 15.65 34.79 8.35
CA LYS A 2 17.09 34.84 8.66
C LYS A 2 18.02 34.03 7.76
N TYR A 3 18.15 34.47 6.50
CA TYR A 3 19.46 34.55 5.86
C TYR A 3 19.70 36.02 5.49
N LEU A 4 20.62 36.64 6.22
CA LEU A 4 21.07 38.02 6.03
C LEU A 4 21.92 38.09 4.77
N ILE A 5 21.40 38.72 3.72
CA ILE A 5 22.24 39.30 2.66
C ILE A 5 23.05 40.42 3.32
N ARG A 6 24.36 40.20 3.46
CA ARG A 6 25.31 41.25 3.80
C ARG A 6 25.53 42.12 2.57
N ILE A 7 24.85 43.26 2.51
CA ILE A 7 25.32 44.41 1.75
C ILE A 7 25.77 45.43 2.79
N THR A 8 27.08 45.62 2.87
CA THR A 8 27.72 46.68 3.63
C THR A 8 27.32 48.04 3.08
N LEU A 9 26.49 48.78 3.81
CA LEU A 9 26.33 50.22 3.67
C LEU A 9 26.80 50.89 4.96
N GLY A 10 27.90 51.62 4.86
CA GLY A 10 28.49 52.37 5.96
C GLY A 10 27.58 53.51 6.39
N LEU A 11 26.95 53.35 7.55
CA LEU A 11 26.29 54.43 8.29
C LEU A 11 27.37 55.21 9.07
N LEU A 12 27.76 56.37 8.53
CA LEU A 12 28.45 57.41 9.29
C LEU A 12 27.40 58.18 10.09
N ILE A 13 27.21 57.78 11.36
CA ILE A 13 26.48 58.58 12.35
C ILE A 13 27.47 59.62 12.88
N TYR A 14 27.31 60.88 12.47
CA TYR A 14 27.90 62.02 13.16
C TYR A 14 26.77 62.84 13.78
N MET A 15 26.43 62.53 15.03
CA MET A 15 25.74 63.47 15.91
C MET A 15 26.81 64.09 16.81
N VAL A 16 27.16 65.35 16.54
CA VAL A 16 27.66 66.26 17.58
C VAL A 16 26.68 67.41 17.64
N ALA A 17 25.95 67.43 18.75
CA ALA A 17 25.08 68.51 19.15
C ALA A 17 25.91 69.78 19.37
N VAL A 18 25.50 70.88 18.73
CA VAL A 18 25.86 72.22 19.18
C VAL A 18 24.55 72.89 19.59
N ALA A 19 24.34 72.96 20.91
CA ALA A 19 23.31 73.80 21.49
C ALA A 19 23.72 75.26 21.28
N SER A 20 22.88 76.02 20.58
CA SER A 20 22.88 77.47 20.63
C SER A 20 21.45 77.95 20.54
N CYS A 21 20.84 78.23 21.69
CA CYS A 21 19.70 79.12 21.76
C CYS A 21 20.13 80.49 21.23
N LYS A 22 19.49 80.95 20.16
CA LYS A 22 19.31 82.36 19.88
C LYS A 22 17.90 82.56 19.34
N ASP A 23 17.23 83.49 19.98
CA ASP A 23 15.88 83.95 19.71
C ASP A 23 15.68 84.39 18.25
N ASP A 24 14.44 84.19 17.81
CA ASP A 24 13.74 84.70 16.63
C ASP A 24 14.50 85.70 15.75
N ASP A 25 14.80 85.25 14.53
CA ASP A 25 14.64 86.05 13.32
C ASP A 25 14.05 85.15 12.24
N ASP A 26 13.05 85.67 11.55
CA ASP A 26 12.31 85.12 10.41
C ASP A 26 13.27 84.71 9.28
N SER A 27 13.92 83.54 9.40
CA SER A 27 14.52 82.87 8.24
C SER A 27 13.41 82.09 7.55
N GLY A 28 12.49 82.81 6.91
CA GLY A 28 11.48 82.20 6.05
C GLY A 28 12.18 81.18 5.13
N ILE A 29 11.68 79.94 5.11
CA ILE A 29 12.24 78.87 4.26
C ILE A 29 12.27 79.40 2.82
N ALA A 30 13.45 79.77 2.33
CA ALA A 30 13.60 80.34 1.00
C ALA A 30 13.72 79.19 -0.01
N GLY A 31 12.58 78.65 -0.45
CA GLY A 31 12.52 77.62 -1.49
C GLY A 31 11.72 76.38 -1.11
N PHE A 32 11.95 75.28 -1.84
CA PHE A 32 11.37 73.97 -1.62
C PHE A 32 12.48 72.92 -1.65
N ALA A 33 12.53 72.04 -0.65
CA ALA A 33 13.48 70.94 -0.58
C ALA A 33 12.85 69.68 0.06
N ILE A 34 13.36 68.53 -0.34
CA ILE A 34 13.11 67.22 0.29
C ILE A 34 14.44 66.66 0.79
N ASP A 35 14.42 65.88 1.87
CA ASP A 35 15.63 65.29 2.45
C ASP A 35 16.05 63.96 1.80
N LYS A 36 15.19 63.39 0.95
CA LYS A 36 15.44 62.15 0.20
C LYS A 36 15.00 62.28 -1.26
N GLU A 37 15.91 61.98 -2.16
CA GLU A 37 15.63 61.93 -3.61
C GLU A 37 15.28 60.51 -4.08
N ASP A 38 15.69 59.48 -3.33
CA ASP A 38 15.46 58.07 -3.65
C ASP A 38 15.00 57.24 -2.44
N ILE A 39 14.06 56.32 -2.68
CA ILE A 39 13.69 55.24 -1.74
C ILE A 39 13.94 53.90 -2.41
N MET A 40 14.75 53.04 -1.76
CA MET A 40 15.00 51.66 -2.18
C MET A 40 14.30 50.70 -1.22
N ILE A 41 13.40 49.86 -1.71
CA ILE A 41 12.64 48.93 -0.86
C ILE A 41 12.52 47.52 -1.47
N GLY A 42 12.40 46.54 -0.58
CA GLY A 42 12.21 45.13 -0.94
C GLY A 42 10.83 44.82 -1.55
N ALA A 43 10.69 43.62 -2.09
CA ALA A 43 9.47 43.14 -2.74
C ALA A 43 8.22 43.13 -1.85
N ASP A 44 8.39 42.96 -0.53
CA ASP A 44 7.30 43.01 0.44
C ASP A 44 6.69 44.41 0.60
N GLY A 45 7.37 45.45 0.14
CA GLY A 45 6.98 46.85 0.37
C GLY A 45 7.24 47.25 1.82
N GLY A 46 6.54 48.29 2.28
CA GLY A 46 6.71 48.85 3.62
C GLY A 46 6.48 50.35 3.65
N THR A 47 7.06 51.01 4.65
CA THR A 47 6.91 52.45 4.86
C THR A 47 8.27 53.12 5.00
N ASP A 48 8.40 54.33 4.46
CA ASP A 48 9.55 55.20 4.68
C ASP A 48 9.05 56.63 4.98
N VAL A 49 9.93 57.48 5.50
CA VAL A 49 9.64 58.85 5.91
C VAL A 49 10.47 59.83 5.09
N VAL A 50 9.83 60.90 4.59
CA VAL A 50 10.44 61.99 3.83
C VAL A 50 10.08 63.31 4.49
N ASN A 51 11.07 64.14 4.80
CA ASN A 51 10.85 65.47 5.34
C ASN A 51 10.84 66.50 4.21
N VAL A 52 9.73 67.24 4.13
CA VAL A 52 9.52 68.32 3.17
C VAL A 52 9.74 69.65 3.88
N SER A 53 10.57 70.53 3.33
CA SER A 53 10.74 71.91 3.80
C SER A 53 10.33 72.88 2.70
N SER A 54 9.31 73.69 2.94
CA SER A 54 8.82 74.66 1.96
C SER A 54 8.46 76.03 2.54
N GLY A 55 8.84 77.09 1.82
CA GLY A 55 8.40 78.47 2.08
C GLY A 55 6.95 78.78 1.71
N GLY A 56 6.20 77.82 1.15
CA GLY A 56 4.82 78.00 0.74
C GLY A 56 4.02 76.69 0.73
N GLU A 57 2.79 76.75 0.20
CA GLU A 57 1.93 75.57 0.01
C GLU A 57 2.50 74.65 -1.08
N TRP A 58 2.40 73.35 -0.85
CA TRP A 58 2.79 72.32 -1.82
C TRP A 58 1.78 71.17 -1.81
N ALA A 59 1.74 70.43 -2.92
CA ALA A 59 0.98 69.19 -3.07
C ALA A 59 1.89 68.08 -3.63
N ALA A 60 1.68 66.85 -3.21
CA ALA A 60 2.40 65.67 -3.67
C ALA A 60 1.45 64.69 -4.39
N SER A 61 1.91 64.10 -5.48
CA SER A 61 1.20 63.02 -6.17
C SER A 61 2.16 61.94 -6.64
N SER A 62 1.76 60.68 -6.54
CA SER A 62 2.48 59.54 -7.10
C SER A 62 2.07 59.29 -8.54
N THR A 63 3.01 58.89 -9.40
CA THR A 63 2.71 58.42 -10.76
C THR A 63 2.05 57.05 -10.77
N GLU A 64 2.21 56.28 -9.70
CA GLU A 64 1.77 54.89 -9.61
C GLU A 64 0.90 54.65 -8.36
N PRO A 65 -0.15 53.82 -8.46
CA PRO A 65 -1.11 53.61 -7.37
C PRO A 65 -0.56 52.79 -6.20
N TRP A 66 0.59 52.10 -6.36
CA TRP A 66 1.23 51.29 -5.32
C TRP A 66 2.18 52.08 -4.41
N VAL A 67 2.32 53.40 -4.63
CA VAL A 67 3.00 54.34 -3.73
C VAL A 67 2.01 55.39 -3.30
N ASN A 68 1.85 55.57 -1.98
CA ASN A 68 1.01 56.58 -1.38
C ASN A 68 1.82 57.46 -0.44
N ILE A 69 1.53 58.76 -0.40
CA ILE A 69 2.22 59.73 0.45
C ILE A 69 1.20 60.46 1.34
N SER A 70 1.48 60.55 2.64
CA SER A 70 0.60 61.20 3.62
C SER A 70 1.40 62.07 4.60
N PRO A 71 1.06 63.36 4.78
CA PRO A 71 0.01 64.08 4.06
C PRO A 71 0.42 64.35 2.60
N ALA A 72 -0.56 64.34 1.67
CA ALA A 72 -0.33 64.61 0.25
C ALA A 72 -0.29 66.12 -0.09
N ASN A 73 -0.36 66.99 0.91
CA ASN A 73 -0.20 68.44 0.79
C ASN A 73 0.24 69.01 2.15
N GLY A 74 0.84 70.19 2.12
CA GLY A 74 1.32 70.84 3.34
C GLY A 74 1.94 72.20 3.08
N SER A 75 2.54 72.76 4.14
CA SER A 75 3.30 74.00 4.10
C SER A 75 4.32 73.98 5.24
N GLY A 76 5.42 74.74 5.13
CA GLY A 76 6.47 74.73 6.13
C GLY A 76 7.26 73.42 6.15
N VAL A 77 7.74 73.02 7.33
CA VAL A 77 8.40 71.73 7.55
C VAL A 77 7.32 70.68 7.85
N THR A 78 7.24 69.63 7.04
CA THR A 78 6.25 68.56 7.18
C THR A 78 6.91 67.21 7.00
N GLU A 79 6.70 66.31 7.96
CA GLU A 79 7.07 64.90 7.86
C GLU A 79 5.99 64.15 7.06
N CYS A 80 6.40 63.50 5.97
CA CYS A 80 5.52 62.73 5.10
C CYS A 80 5.86 61.24 5.20
N THR A 81 4.86 60.40 5.46
CA THR A 81 5.00 58.94 5.37
C THR A 81 4.71 58.47 3.95
N VAL A 82 5.64 57.74 3.35
CA VAL A 82 5.51 57.08 2.06
C VAL A 82 5.21 55.60 2.31
N VAL A 83 4.02 55.15 1.91
CA VAL A 83 3.58 53.75 2.01
C VAL A 83 3.71 53.10 0.64
N ILE A 84 4.39 51.96 0.59
CA ILE A 84 4.71 51.24 -0.64
C ILE A 84 4.13 49.82 -0.54
N ASP A 85 3.21 49.48 -1.44
CA ASP A 85 2.59 48.17 -1.46
C ASP A 85 3.56 47.07 -1.91
N SER A 86 3.31 45.82 -1.51
CA SER A 86 4.06 44.65 -2.01
C SER A 86 3.95 44.54 -3.53
N THR A 87 5.05 44.20 -4.19
CA THR A 87 5.08 44.01 -5.65
C THR A 87 4.35 42.74 -6.09
N LEU A 88 3.86 42.74 -7.33
CA LEU A 88 3.28 41.56 -7.99
C LEU A 88 4.14 41.09 -9.18
N ILE A 89 5.27 41.75 -9.45
CA ILE A 89 6.10 41.46 -10.62
C ILE A 89 7.47 40.89 -10.22
N ASN A 90 8.10 40.23 -11.19
CA ASN A 90 9.53 39.92 -11.16
C ASN A 90 10.30 41.13 -11.72
N GLY A 91 11.47 41.45 -11.14
CA GLY A 91 12.28 42.61 -11.52
C GLY A 91 11.89 43.92 -10.83
N ILE A 92 12.63 44.99 -11.11
CA ILE A 92 12.47 46.28 -10.43
C ILE A 92 11.34 47.08 -11.07
N ARG A 93 10.46 47.66 -10.25
CA ARG A 93 9.51 48.72 -10.67
C ARG A 93 9.85 50.05 -10.02
N THR A 94 9.53 51.13 -10.73
CA THR A 94 9.82 52.49 -10.31
C THR A 94 8.57 53.36 -10.31
N ALA A 95 8.45 54.24 -9.33
CA ALA A 95 7.43 55.28 -9.29
C ALA A 95 8.07 56.62 -8.96
N GLU A 96 7.47 57.71 -9.44
CA GLU A 96 7.89 59.06 -9.09
C GLU A 96 6.85 59.68 -8.16
N VAL A 97 7.30 60.24 -7.04
CA VAL A 97 6.50 61.12 -6.20
C VAL A 97 6.86 62.55 -6.55
N ARG A 98 5.93 63.24 -7.20
CA ARG A 98 6.09 64.62 -7.65
C ARG A 98 5.55 65.57 -6.59
N PHE A 99 6.42 66.41 -6.04
CA PHE A 99 6.07 67.52 -5.17
C PHE A 99 5.96 68.82 -5.99
N THR A 100 4.83 69.50 -5.88
CA THR A 100 4.51 70.72 -6.64
C THR A 100 4.33 71.90 -5.68
N PRO A 101 5.42 72.61 -5.33
CA PRO A 101 5.35 73.88 -4.59
C PRO A 101 4.71 75.00 -5.43
N ARG A 102 3.91 75.84 -4.80
CA ARG A 102 3.22 76.96 -5.46
C ARG A 102 4.24 77.99 -6.00
N GLY A 103 4.26 78.18 -7.32
CA GLY A 103 5.10 79.18 -7.99
C GLY A 103 6.58 78.81 -8.14
N GLN A 104 6.96 77.56 -7.83
CA GLN A 104 8.31 77.03 -8.02
C GLN A 104 8.26 75.80 -8.94
N ALA A 105 9.44 75.37 -9.45
CA ALA A 105 9.53 74.16 -10.25
C ALA A 105 9.21 72.91 -9.40
N PRO A 106 8.51 71.89 -9.95
CA PRO A 106 8.29 70.64 -9.24
C PRO A 106 9.61 69.94 -8.89
N CYS A 107 9.63 69.28 -7.74
CA CYS A 107 10.70 68.39 -7.31
C CYS A 107 10.18 66.95 -7.37
N VAL A 108 11.06 65.99 -7.69
CA VAL A 108 10.68 64.58 -7.89
C VAL A 108 11.56 63.70 -7.01
N MET A 109 10.92 62.79 -6.29
CA MET A 109 11.58 61.68 -5.60
C MET A 109 11.26 60.38 -6.33
N THR A 110 12.24 59.50 -6.51
CA THR A 110 12.06 58.20 -7.16
C THR A 110 11.99 57.08 -6.12
N VAL A 111 10.98 56.21 -6.26
CA VAL A 111 10.83 54.99 -5.46
C VAL A 111 11.18 53.80 -6.34
N HIS A 112 12.19 53.04 -5.94
CA HIS A 112 12.60 51.79 -6.57
C HIS A 112 12.23 50.61 -5.68
N GLN A 113 11.37 49.72 -6.19
CA GLN A 113 11.01 48.49 -5.50
C GLN A 113 11.49 47.27 -6.28
N THR A 114 12.25 46.39 -5.62
CA THR A 114 12.66 45.10 -6.20
C THR A 114 11.48 44.14 -6.30
N GLY A 115 11.46 43.29 -7.33
CA GLY A 115 10.45 42.25 -7.55
C GLY A 115 10.71 40.96 -6.76
N TYR A 116 9.75 40.03 -6.80
CA TYR A 116 9.99 38.65 -6.34
C TYR A 116 10.69 37.85 -7.44
N GLY A 117 11.91 37.40 -7.17
CA GLY A 117 12.62 36.44 -8.02
C GLY A 117 11.90 35.09 -8.06
N LYS A 118 12.19 34.28 -9.08
CA LYS A 118 11.63 32.94 -9.23
C LYS A 118 12.18 32.03 -8.13
N MET A 119 11.29 31.44 -7.34
CA MET A 119 11.71 30.69 -6.16
C MET A 119 10.78 29.52 -5.85
N ILE A 120 11.40 28.47 -5.31
CA ILE A 120 10.76 27.41 -4.54
C ILE A 120 11.56 27.30 -3.24
N TYR A 121 10.92 27.59 -2.12
CA TYR A 121 11.52 27.53 -0.80
C TYR A 121 10.84 26.44 0.02
N ILE A 122 11.65 25.57 0.61
CA ILE A 122 11.21 24.47 1.47
C ILE A 122 11.56 24.85 2.90
N GLU A 123 10.57 24.93 3.79
CA GLU A 123 10.78 25.43 5.15
C GLU A 123 11.74 24.55 5.97
N LYS A 124 11.61 23.22 5.80
CA LYS A 124 12.48 22.20 6.40
C LYS A 124 13.05 21.33 5.28
N PRO A 125 14.27 21.60 4.79
CA PRO A 125 14.86 20.87 3.67
C PRO A 125 15.42 19.49 4.04
N ASP A 126 15.44 19.15 5.34
CA ASP A 126 15.88 17.86 5.85
C ASP A 126 14.80 17.29 6.79
N ILE A 127 14.40 16.04 6.54
CA ILE A 127 13.41 15.31 7.34
C ILE A 127 14.00 13.96 7.73
N GLU A 128 13.85 13.60 9.00
CA GLU A 128 14.14 12.27 9.52
C GLU A 128 12.82 11.58 9.87
N ILE A 129 12.65 10.33 9.43
CA ILE A 129 11.50 9.48 9.72
C ILE A 129 11.94 8.14 10.31
N GLU A 130 11.05 7.52 11.10
CA GLU A 130 11.29 6.21 11.70
C GLU A 130 11.32 5.09 10.65
N SER A 131 11.95 3.96 11.00
CA SER A 131 11.98 2.76 10.14
C SER A 131 10.57 2.21 9.89
N SER A 132 9.67 2.38 10.87
CA SER A 132 8.31 1.86 10.84
C SER A 132 7.36 2.74 11.64
N ALA A 133 6.11 2.78 11.21
CA ALA A 133 4.96 3.33 11.93
C ALA A 133 3.68 2.62 11.45
N LYS A 134 2.55 2.81 12.14
CA LYS A 134 1.24 2.31 11.66
C LYS A 134 0.95 2.83 10.27
N TYR A 135 0.26 2.05 9.44
CA TYR A 135 0.08 2.38 8.02
C TYR A 135 -0.46 3.81 7.80
N GLU A 136 -1.49 4.21 8.54
CA GLU A 136 -2.13 5.54 8.44
C GLU A 136 -1.24 6.69 8.97
N GLU A 137 -0.19 6.38 9.74
CA GLU A 137 0.78 7.34 10.28
C GLU A 137 2.01 7.50 9.39
N ARG A 138 2.14 6.71 8.31
CA ARG A 138 3.32 6.73 7.42
C ARG A 138 3.28 7.88 6.40
N HIS A 139 3.23 9.10 6.91
CA HIS A 139 3.26 10.31 6.09
C HIS A 139 3.97 11.48 6.80
N PHE A 140 4.32 12.51 6.03
CA PHE A 140 4.74 13.80 6.56
C PHE A 140 4.29 14.94 5.64
N GLU A 141 4.25 16.16 6.17
CA GLU A 141 3.92 17.36 5.40
C GLU A 141 5.18 18.20 5.12
N ALA A 142 5.45 18.48 3.85
CA ALA A 142 6.45 19.47 3.43
C ALA A 142 5.78 20.84 3.22
N THR A 143 6.24 21.86 3.95
CA THR A 143 5.77 23.24 3.74
C THR A 143 6.63 23.93 2.68
N VAL A 144 5.99 24.30 1.57
CA VAL A 144 6.66 24.83 0.37
C VAL A 144 6.08 26.21 0.04
N THR A 145 6.96 27.18 -0.14
CA THR A 145 6.62 28.54 -0.61
C THR A 145 7.17 28.74 -2.02
N THR A 146 6.30 28.98 -2.99
CA THR A 146 6.69 29.11 -4.40
C THR A 146 5.94 30.22 -5.13
N ASN A 147 6.55 30.81 -6.15
CA ASN A 147 5.87 31.63 -7.16
C ASN A 147 5.95 31.03 -8.58
N VAL A 148 6.38 29.77 -8.68
CA VAL A 148 6.49 29.00 -9.93
C VAL A 148 5.74 27.68 -9.82
N ALA A 149 5.21 27.23 -10.95
CA ALA A 149 4.66 25.88 -11.05
C ALA A 149 5.81 24.88 -11.07
N PHE A 150 5.68 23.77 -10.34
CA PHE A 150 6.72 22.76 -10.22
C PHE A 150 6.16 21.35 -10.37
N LYS A 151 7.06 20.41 -10.67
CA LYS A 151 6.86 18.96 -10.54
C LYS A 151 7.85 18.43 -9.50
N MET A 152 7.56 17.26 -8.94
CA MET A 152 8.41 16.59 -7.98
C MET A 152 8.96 15.31 -8.58
N GLU A 153 10.25 15.05 -8.40
CA GLU A 153 10.92 13.82 -8.80
C GLU A 153 11.77 13.30 -7.64
N VAL A 154 11.70 12.00 -7.37
CA VAL A 154 12.48 11.37 -6.29
C VAL A 154 13.76 10.77 -6.85
N GLU A 155 14.88 11.13 -6.23
CA GLU A 155 16.19 10.54 -6.46
C GLU A 155 16.58 9.71 -5.24
N TYR A 156 16.78 8.41 -5.43
CA TYR A 156 17.19 7.49 -4.37
C TYR A 156 18.71 7.35 -4.34
N THR A 157 19.30 7.41 -3.15
CA THR A 157 20.76 7.25 -2.99
C THR A 157 21.21 5.82 -3.32
N ASP A 158 20.37 4.83 -3.00
CA ASP A 158 20.57 3.43 -3.37
C ASP A 158 19.63 3.06 -4.54
N PRO A 159 20.16 2.72 -5.73
CA PRO A 159 19.35 2.32 -6.86
C PRO A 159 18.56 1.02 -6.68
N GLU A 160 18.91 0.17 -5.71
CA GLU A 160 18.20 -1.07 -5.43
C GLU A 160 17.06 -0.85 -4.41
N ASN A 161 17.08 0.27 -3.67
CA ASN A 161 16.09 0.62 -2.64
C ASN A 161 15.25 1.84 -3.06
N LYS A 162 14.30 1.60 -3.97
CA LYS A 162 13.44 2.61 -4.60
C LYS A 162 12.00 2.53 -4.12
N ASP A 163 11.19 3.49 -4.58
CA ASP A 163 9.72 3.54 -4.47
C ASP A 163 9.15 3.55 -3.05
N TRP A 164 9.96 3.90 -2.06
CA TRP A 164 9.52 4.04 -0.66
C TRP A 164 9.04 5.45 -0.30
N ILE A 165 9.23 6.45 -1.16
CA ILE A 165 8.56 7.75 -1.08
C ILE A 165 7.42 7.78 -2.09
N ILE A 166 6.21 8.06 -1.60
CA ILE A 166 5.01 8.12 -2.41
C ILE A 166 4.56 9.58 -2.51
N LEU A 167 4.77 10.15 -3.70
CA LEU A 167 4.37 11.52 -4.01
C LEU A 167 2.87 11.61 -4.31
N PRO A 168 2.20 12.72 -3.96
CA PRO A 168 0.81 12.92 -4.31
C PRO A 168 0.65 13.06 -5.84
N ASN A 169 -0.43 12.48 -6.39
CA ASN A 169 -0.72 12.48 -7.83
C ASN A 169 -0.80 13.89 -8.44
N LYS A 170 -1.17 14.89 -7.65
CA LYS A 170 -1.23 16.30 -8.04
C LYS A 170 -0.87 17.20 -6.87
N THR A 171 0.01 18.15 -7.12
CA THR A 171 0.23 19.31 -6.26
C THR A 171 -0.38 20.54 -6.91
N PHE A 172 -1.39 21.13 -6.27
CA PHE A 172 -1.98 22.39 -6.74
C PHE A 172 -1.52 23.54 -5.85
N VAL A 173 -0.91 24.55 -6.48
CA VAL A 173 -0.61 25.83 -5.86
C VAL A 173 -1.31 26.91 -6.69
N ASP A 174 -2.20 27.65 -6.05
CA ASP A 174 -2.90 28.76 -6.71
C ASP A 174 -1.97 29.98 -6.83
N LEU A 175 -1.41 30.18 -8.02
CA LEU A 175 -0.46 31.23 -8.38
C LEU A 175 -1.19 32.45 -9.01
N ASP A 176 -2.26 32.91 -8.37
CA ASP A 176 -3.14 33.99 -8.82
C ASP A 176 -2.59 35.41 -8.58
N ARG A 177 -1.46 35.55 -7.89
CA ARG A 177 -0.90 36.85 -7.44
C ARG A 177 0.37 37.28 -8.17
N GLY A 178 0.45 36.96 -9.47
CA GLY A 178 1.62 37.28 -10.28
C GLY A 178 2.87 36.58 -9.74
N SER A 179 3.92 37.35 -9.43
CA SER A 179 5.19 36.83 -8.91
C SER A 179 5.23 36.68 -7.39
N ARG A 180 4.16 37.06 -6.67
CA ARG A 180 4.13 36.95 -5.21
C ARG A 180 4.06 35.47 -4.79
N PRO A 181 5.00 34.98 -3.95
CA PRO A 181 5.00 33.58 -3.52
C PRO A 181 3.77 33.18 -2.71
N ARG A 182 3.46 31.89 -2.79
CA ARG A 182 2.32 31.23 -2.16
C ARG A 182 2.84 30.03 -1.38
N THR A 183 2.35 29.89 -0.15
CA THR A 183 2.72 28.78 0.73
C THR A 183 1.65 27.70 0.68
N THR A 184 2.08 26.46 0.51
CA THR A 184 1.23 25.27 0.57
C THR A 184 1.89 24.18 1.42
N LYS A 185 1.09 23.20 1.84
CA LYS A 185 1.54 21.97 2.49
C LYS A 185 1.34 20.81 1.53
N ILE A 186 2.37 20.00 1.37
CA ILE A 186 2.38 18.84 0.49
C ILE A 186 2.46 17.59 1.36
N HIS A 187 1.41 16.77 1.30
CA HIS A 187 1.35 15.47 1.96
C HIS A 187 2.17 14.45 1.16
N ILE A 188 3.11 13.78 1.82
CA ILE A 188 3.99 12.77 1.22
C ILE A 188 3.90 11.51 2.09
N ASP A 189 3.53 10.40 1.48
CA ASP A 189 3.46 9.09 2.16
C ASP A 189 4.80 8.34 2.01
N TRP A 190 5.06 7.39 2.89
CA TRP A 190 6.28 6.57 2.86
C TRP A 190 6.02 5.10 3.24
N THR A 191 6.90 4.20 2.77
CA THR A 191 6.86 2.77 3.14
C THR A 191 7.88 2.45 4.24
N MET A 192 7.65 1.38 5.00
CA MET A 192 8.59 0.95 6.04
C MET A 192 9.97 0.67 5.43
N ASN A 193 11.03 1.00 6.18
CA ASN A 193 12.39 0.56 5.88
C ASN A 193 12.63 -0.76 6.61
N PRO A 194 12.72 -1.88 5.88
CA PRO A 194 12.91 -3.16 6.52
C PRO A 194 14.38 -3.58 6.58
N ASP A 195 15.27 -2.75 6.02
CA ASP A 195 16.71 -2.98 5.96
C ASP A 195 17.42 -2.51 7.23
N PHE A 196 18.58 -3.09 7.49
CA PHE A 196 19.43 -2.74 8.64
C PHE A 196 20.29 -1.49 8.40
N ASP A 197 20.14 -0.89 7.23
CA ASP A 197 20.84 0.31 6.82
C ASP A 197 19.86 1.50 6.73
N VAL A 198 20.37 2.68 7.06
CA VAL A 198 19.65 3.93 6.85
C VAL A 198 19.53 4.16 5.35
N ARG A 199 18.33 4.55 4.89
CA ARG A 199 18.12 4.90 3.48
C ARG A 199 17.76 6.37 3.30
N VAL A 200 18.20 6.96 2.19
CA VAL A 200 18.08 8.39 1.92
C VAL A 200 17.55 8.62 0.51
N ALA A 201 16.54 9.48 0.41
CA ALA A 201 15.99 9.98 -0.84
C ALA A 201 16.02 11.51 -0.88
N LYS A 202 16.11 12.06 -2.09
CA LYS A 202 16.00 13.49 -2.36
C LYS A 202 14.78 13.73 -3.24
N ILE A 203 13.86 14.57 -2.77
CA ILE A 203 12.72 15.02 -3.56
C ILE A 203 13.12 16.35 -4.22
N ASN A 204 13.32 16.31 -5.53
CA ASN A 204 13.69 17.45 -6.35
C ASN A 204 12.42 18.20 -6.80
N PHE A 205 12.32 19.48 -6.43
CA PHE A 205 11.25 20.36 -6.86
C PHE A 205 11.71 21.14 -8.10
N ILE A 206 11.22 20.71 -9.26
CA ILE A 206 11.71 21.17 -10.56
C ILE A 206 10.66 22.11 -11.17
N PRO A 207 11.02 23.35 -11.54
CA PRO A 207 10.13 24.23 -12.28
C PRO A 207 9.59 23.56 -13.56
N GLN A 208 8.30 23.69 -13.82
CA GLN A 208 7.69 23.11 -15.02
C GLN A 208 8.09 23.85 -16.30
N ARG A 209 8.44 25.12 -16.15
CA ARG A 209 8.81 26.02 -17.23
C ARG A 209 10.33 26.21 -17.22
N PRO A 210 11.03 25.93 -18.33
CA PRO A 210 12.49 26.10 -18.40
C PRO A 210 12.96 27.53 -18.11
N GLU A 211 12.13 28.53 -18.40
CA GLU A 211 12.41 29.95 -18.15
C GLU A 211 12.32 30.36 -16.67
N ASP A 212 11.74 29.51 -15.82
CA ASP A 212 11.64 29.74 -14.38
C ASP A 212 12.93 29.24 -13.69
N GLU A 213 14.05 29.94 -13.92
CA GLU A 213 15.34 29.61 -13.30
C GLU A 213 15.34 29.93 -11.80
N LEU A 214 15.68 28.93 -10.98
CA LEU A 214 15.83 29.10 -9.53
C LEU A 214 17.26 29.52 -9.19
N GLU A 215 17.42 30.45 -8.24
CA GLU A 215 18.76 30.81 -7.73
C GLU A 215 19.47 29.64 -7.06
N HIS A 216 18.70 28.76 -6.40
CA HIS A 216 19.18 27.57 -5.74
C HIS A 216 18.25 26.38 -6.04
N PRO A 217 18.80 25.16 -6.23
CA PRO A 217 18.00 23.95 -6.34
C PRO A 217 17.09 23.78 -5.12
N ALA A 218 15.81 23.50 -5.36
CA ALA A 218 14.86 23.21 -4.30
C ALA A 218 14.80 21.70 -4.09
N VAL A 219 15.51 21.22 -3.06
CA VAL A 219 15.67 19.80 -2.76
C VAL A 219 15.29 19.54 -1.31
N LEU A 220 14.46 18.52 -1.08
CA LEU A 220 14.12 18.00 0.23
C LEU A 220 14.80 16.65 0.43
N ALA A 221 15.72 16.56 1.39
CA ALA A 221 16.34 15.30 1.79
C ALA A 221 15.48 14.59 2.84
N VAL A 222 15.18 13.32 2.61
CA VAL A 222 14.44 12.45 3.53
C VAL A 222 15.35 11.31 3.93
N THR A 223 15.62 11.20 5.23
CA THR A 223 16.41 10.12 5.83
C THR A 223 15.49 9.22 6.64
N GLN A 224 15.45 7.92 6.31
CA GLN A 224 14.68 6.94 7.05
C GLN A 224 15.60 6.03 7.84
N LYS A 225 15.30 5.89 9.14
CA LYS A 225 16.08 5.05 10.06
C LYS A 225 16.08 3.58 9.62
N ALA A 226 17.12 2.87 10.03
CA ALA A 226 17.26 1.43 9.84
C ALA A 226 16.32 0.64 10.76
N ALA A 227 15.87 -0.51 10.28
CA ALA A 227 15.22 -1.51 11.13
C ALA A 227 16.22 -2.14 12.12
N PRO A 228 15.73 -2.66 13.26
CA PRO A 228 16.56 -3.45 14.17
C PRO A 228 17.24 -4.63 13.47
N LYS A 229 18.53 -4.82 13.71
CA LYS A 229 19.29 -5.94 13.14
C LYS A 229 18.81 -7.27 13.72
N ILE A 230 18.44 -8.20 12.84
CA ILE A 230 18.04 -9.56 13.21
C ILE A 230 19.19 -10.53 12.97
N GLU A 231 19.56 -11.29 14.00
CA GLU A 231 20.63 -12.30 13.94
C GLU A 231 20.04 -13.72 13.78
N ASP A 232 20.77 -14.65 13.17
CA ASP A 232 20.33 -16.06 13.06
C ASP A 232 20.53 -16.83 14.38
N ASN A 233 19.77 -16.46 15.41
CA ASN A 233 19.77 -17.09 16.72
C ASN A 233 18.40 -16.92 17.40
N ARG A 234 18.27 -17.42 18.64
CA ARG A 234 17.00 -17.37 19.40
C ARG A 234 16.55 -15.94 19.72
N SER A 235 17.48 -15.02 19.92
CA SER A 235 17.15 -13.60 20.18
C SER A 235 16.67 -12.91 18.91
N GLY A 236 17.27 -13.24 17.76
CA GLY A 236 16.76 -12.82 16.46
C GLY A 236 15.38 -13.35 16.18
N ASP A 237 15.08 -14.64 16.45
CA ASP A 237 13.72 -15.19 16.32
C ASP A 237 12.68 -14.38 17.10
N SER A 238 12.96 -14.05 18.38
CA SER A 238 12.03 -13.23 19.18
C SER A 238 11.83 -11.84 18.57
N LEU A 239 12.92 -11.22 18.08
CA LEU A 239 12.85 -9.92 17.44
C LEU A 239 12.07 -9.97 16.12
N THR A 240 12.27 -11.02 15.32
CA THR A 240 11.49 -11.28 14.09
C THR A 240 10.00 -11.33 14.38
N LEU A 241 9.60 -12.14 15.37
CA LEU A 241 8.19 -12.27 15.73
C LEU A 241 7.59 -10.93 16.18
N LEU A 242 8.28 -10.19 17.06
CA LEU A 242 7.82 -8.89 17.55
C LEU A 242 7.73 -7.85 16.43
N THR A 243 8.71 -7.81 15.53
CA THR A 243 8.70 -6.90 14.38
C THR A 243 7.56 -7.22 13.42
N ILE A 244 7.34 -8.49 13.05
CA ILE A 244 6.21 -8.88 12.19
C ILE A 244 4.88 -8.49 12.87
N LYS A 245 4.75 -8.78 14.17
CA LYS A 245 3.56 -8.42 14.94
C LYS A 245 3.29 -6.93 14.88
N GLU A 246 4.30 -6.09 15.13
CA GLU A 246 4.16 -4.64 15.10
C GLU A 246 3.76 -4.13 13.71
N ARG A 247 4.42 -4.62 12.66
CA ARG A 247 4.17 -4.17 11.29
C ARG A 247 2.79 -4.50 10.77
N MET A 248 2.27 -5.66 11.17
CA MET A 248 0.94 -6.09 10.79
C MET A 248 -0.14 -5.58 11.75
N GLU A 249 0.25 -4.94 12.86
CA GLU A 249 -0.66 -4.61 13.97
C GLU A 249 -1.39 -5.86 14.51
N ALA A 250 -0.66 -6.98 14.59
CA ALA A 250 -1.22 -8.26 15.03
C ALA A 250 -1.49 -8.29 16.55
N SER A 251 -2.61 -8.88 16.92
CA SER A 251 -3.09 -8.95 18.32
C SER A 251 -2.35 -9.93 19.23
N ASN A 252 -1.34 -10.65 18.72
CA ASN A 252 -0.62 -11.69 19.45
C ASN A 252 -0.13 -11.17 20.83
N ASN A 253 -0.52 -11.88 21.89
CA ASN A 253 -0.18 -11.49 23.26
C ASN A 253 1.15 -12.13 23.68
N TRP A 254 2.26 -11.51 23.27
CA TRP A 254 3.62 -11.93 23.60
C TRP A 254 4.28 -10.94 24.55
N ASP A 255 4.78 -11.44 25.67
CA ASP A 255 5.57 -10.66 26.62
C ASP A 255 7.07 -10.85 26.32
N PRO A 256 7.77 -9.80 25.84
CA PRO A 256 9.20 -9.89 25.53
C PRO A 256 10.09 -10.15 26.75
N SER A 257 9.57 -10.01 27.98
CA SER A 257 10.28 -10.38 29.21
C SER A 257 10.24 -11.88 29.52
N GLU A 258 9.35 -12.63 28.88
CA GLU A 258 9.22 -14.07 29.05
C GLU A 258 9.97 -14.88 27.98
N ASN A 259 10.16 -16.17 28.25
CA ASN A 259 10.70 -17.09 27.27
C ASN A 259 9.68 -17.32 26.14
N MET A 260 10.10 -17.31 24.87
CA MET A 260 9.23 -17.62 23.73
C MET A 260 8.49 -18.96 23.83
N ARG A 261 8.97 -19.92 24.64
CA ARG A 261 8.23 -21.17 24.93
C ARG A 261 6.88 -20.94 25.61
N ASN A 262 6.70 -19.81 26.28
CA ASN A 262 5.47 -19.44 26.96
C ASN A 262 4.56 -18.57 26.07
N TRP A 263 5.04 -18.15 24.90
CA TRP A 263 4.28 -17.30 24.00
C TRP A 263 3.17 -18.12 23.33
N PRO A 264 1.90 -17.71 23.43
CA PRO A 264 0.81 -18.39 22.75
C PRO A 264 1.06 -18.47 21.25
N ASP A 265 0.64 -19.58 20.65
CA ASP A 265 0.76 -19.87 19.22
C ASP A 265 2.20 -19.92 18.68
N VAL A 266 3.19 -20.05 19.57
CA VAL A 266 4.60 -20.27 19.24
C VAL A 266 5.03 -21.66 19.72
N VAL A 267 5.61 -22.45 18.82
CA VAL A 267 6.20 -23.76 19.14
C VAL A 267 7.67 -23.71 18.75
N LEU A 268 8.53 -24.14 19.67
CA LEU A 268 9.97 -24.27 19.41
C LEU A 268 10.33 -25.72 19.12
N TRP A 269 11.41 -25.93 18.38
CA TRP A 269 12.03 -27.25 18.26
C TRP A 269 12.59 -27.72 19.60
N GLU A 270 12.38 -29.00 19.93
CA GLU A 270 12.90 -29.66 21.13
C GLU A 270 13.87 -30.79 20.78
N GLU A 271 14.76 -31.16 21.70
CA GLU A 271 15.79 -32.19 21.45
C GLU A 271 15.20 -33.58 21.13
N GLY A 272 14.00 -33.88 21.63
CA GLY A 272 13.28 -35.14 21.38
C GLY A 272 12.47 -35.16 20.09
N ASP A 273 12.40 -34.05 19.35
CA ASP A 273 11.59 -33.97 18.14
C ASP A 273 12.12 -34.90 17.03
N LYS A 274 11.22 -35.59 16.36
CA LYS A 274 11.56 -36.35 15.16
C LYS A 274 11.73 -35.39 13.98
N GLY A 275 12.79 -35.59 13.19
CA GLY A 275 13.01 -34.84 11.96
C GLY A 275 13.62 -33.45 12.15
N ILE A 276 14.28 -33.20 13.29
CA ILE A 276 15.07 -31.98 13.52
C ILE A 276 16.04 -31.77 12.33
N PRO A 277 15.95 -30.64 11.61
CA PRO A 277 16.76 -30.44 10.40
C PRO A 277 18.26 -30.31 10.66
N ASP A 278 18.62 -29.63 11.76
CA ASP A 278 19.97 -29.34 12.21
C ASP A 278 19.94 -29.15 13.74
N LYS A 279 21.00 -29.49 14.47
CA LYS A 279 21.08 -29.28 15.93
C LYS A 279 20.86 -27.82 16.34
N ARG A 280 21.21 -26.85 15.47
CA ARG A 280 20.97 -25.41 15.66
C ARG A 280 19.48 -25.04 15.68
N ALA A 281 18.61 -25.91 15.19
CA ALA A 281 17.16 -25.70 15.24
C ALA A 281 16.63 -25.80 16.68
N ILE A 282 17.28 -26.56 17.57
CA ILE A 282 16.79 -26.78 18.94
C ILE A 282 16.63 -25.43 19.67
N GLY A 283 15.41 -25.14 20.12
CA GLY A 283 15.03 -23.88 20.75
C GLY A 283 14.74 -22.71 19.79
N ARG A 284 14.75 -22.94 18.48
CA ARG A 284 14.31 -22.01 17.42
C ARG A 284 12.84 -22.24 17.05
N ILE A 285 12.23 -21.27 16.37
CA ILE A 285 10.83 -21.35 15.94
C ILE A 285 10.60 -22.56 15.01
N ARG A 286 9.70 -23.45 15.42
CA ARG A 286 9.18 -24.56 14.61
C ARG A 286 7.81 -24.22 14.01
N SER A 287 6.96 -23.57 14.80
CA SER A 287 5.65 -23.11 14.34
C SER A 287 5.30 -21.77 14.96
N VAL A 288 4.65 -20.90 14.18
CA VAL A 288 4.07 -19.67 14.69
C VAL A 288 2.78 -19.31 13.96
N SER A 289 1.82 -18.71 14.68
CA SER A 289 0.61 -18.11 14.09
C SER A 289 0.50 -16.63 14.42
N PHE A 290 0.24 -15.81 13.42
CA PHE A 290 -0.15 -14.40 13.55
C PHE A 290 -1.65 -14.27 13.32
N THR A 291 -2.35 -13.65 14.28
CA THR A 291 -3.82 -13.62 14.27
C THR A 291 -4.39 -12.25 14.56
N MET A 292 -5.52 -11.91 13.92
CA MET A 292 -6.25 -10.65 14.12
C MET A 292 -5.32 -9.45 13.94
N PHE A 293 -5.02 -9.14 12.68
CA PHE A 293 -4.16 -8.04 12.28
C PHE A 293 -4.91 -7.05 11.38
N ASP A 294 -4.35 -5.87 11.15
CA ASP A 294 -4.86 -4.91 10.17
C ASP A 294 -3.73 -4.43 9.27
N THR A 295 -3.64 -5.05 8.09
CA THR A 295 -2.65 -4.69 7.09
C THR A 295 -3.27 -4.50 5.71
N LYS A 296 -2.64 -3.67 4.90
CA LYS A 296 -2.89 -3.50 3.46
C LYS A 296 -1.73 -4.04 2.61
N GLU A 297 -0.73 -4.63 3.25
CA GLU A 297 0.53 -5.05 2.66
C GLU A 297 0.68 -6.58 2.68
N SER A 298 1.63 -7.09 1.90
CA SER A 298 2.00 -8.51 1.92
C SER A 298 2.61 -8.93 3.26
N ILE A 299 2.96 -10.21 3.37
CA ILE A 299 3.64 -10.73 4.57
C ILE A 299 4.99 -10.01 4.71
N PRO A 300 5.34 -9.46 5.88
CA PRO A 300 6.58 -8.70 6.05
C PRO A 300 7.84 -9.55 5.80
N GLN A 301 8.88 -8.95 5.19
CA GLN A 301 10.11 -9.64 4.82
C GLN A 301 10.86 -10.30 5.98
N GLU A 302 10.61 -9.88 7.23
CA GLU A 302 11.25 -10.46 8.41
C GLU A 302 10.99 -11.95 8.55
N VAL A 303 9.95 -12.49 7.89
CA VAL A 303 9.72 -13.93 7.84
C VAL A 303 10.96 -14.70 7.36
N HIS A 304 11.82 -14.10 6.53
CA HIS A 304 13.10 -14.69 6.10
C HIS A 304 13.99 -15.18 7.24
N TYR A 305 13.89 -14.56 8.41
CA TYR A 305 14.69 -14.90 9.58
C TYR A 305 14.13 -16.08 10.40
N LEU A 306 12.94 -16.60 10.04
CA LEU A 306 12.37 -17.81 10.63
C LEU A 306 13.01 -19.08 10.03
N THR A 307 14.34 -19.21 10.18
CA THR A 307 15.19 -20.13 9.40
C THR A 307 14.87 -21.62 9.53
N PHE A 308 14.16 -22.03 10.59
CA PHE A 308 13.79 -23.42 10.88
C PHE A 308 12.28 -23.68 10.96
N VAL A 309 11.44 -22.74 10.51
CA VAL A 309 9.97 -22.87 10.62
C VAL A 309 9.43 -23.98 9.72
N GLU A 310 8.59 -24.86 10.29
CA GLU A 310 7.84 -25.89 9.57
C GLU A 310 6.40 -25.48 9.30
N THR A 311 5.81 -24.67 10.18
CA THR A 311 4.39 -24.27 10.10
C THR A 311 4.25 -22.77 10.35
N LEU A 312 3.74 -22.05 9.35
CA LEU A 312 3.54 -20.61 9.40
C LEU A 312 2.08 -20.28 9.07
N ASN A 313 1.41 -19.59 9.99
CA ASN A 313 0.00 -19.24 9.84
C ASN A 313 -0.21 -17.73 9.96
N PHE A 314 -1.00 -17.18 9.04
CA PHE A 314 -1.58 -15.84 9.10
C PHE A 314 -3.08 -15.97 8.97
N PHE A 315 -3.82 -15.49 9.97
CA PHE A 315 -5.26 -15.62 10.01
C PHE A 315 -5.97 -14.34 10.47
N SER A 316 -7.04 -13.98 9.77
CA SER A 316 -7.98 -12.91 10.14
C SER A 316 -7.39 -11.50 10.04
N ASN A 317 -7.29 -10.98 8.81
CA ASN A 317 -7.09 -9.55 8.56
C ASN A 317 -8.40 -8.78 8.73
N THR A 318 -8.31 -7.56 9.25
CA THR A 318 -9.48 -6.68 9.39
C THR A 318 -10.03 -6.30 8.02
N ASN A 319 -11.36 -6.40 7.85
CA ASN A 319 -12.06 -6.08 6.60
C ASN A 319 -11.52 -6.84 5.37
N THR A 320 -11.18 -8.13 5.50
CA THR A 320 -10.63 -8.99 4.44
C THR A 320 -11.25 -8.74 3.06
N ALA A 321 -12.58 -8.72 2.96
CA ALA A 321 -13.31 -8.59 1.71
C ALA A 321 -13.06 -7.28 0.94
N THR A 322 -12.58 -6.23 1.60
CA THR A 322 -12.28 -4.91 0.98
C THR A 322 -10.81 -4.76 0.59
N LYS A 323 -9.99 -5.79 0.80
CA LYS A 323 -8.54 -5.74 0.55
C LYS A 323 -8.21 -6.33 -0.83
N ASN A 324 -7.08 -5.88 -1.40
CA ASN A 324 -6.56 -6.28 -2.71
C ASN A 324 -5.05 -6.55 -2.60
N ILE A 325 -4.66 -7.60 -1.87
CA ILE A 325 -3.26 -7.86 -1.55
C ILE A 325 -2.70 -8.97 -2.45
N ILE A 326 -1.47 -8.81 -2.94
CA ILE A 326 -0.73 -9.87 -3.63
C ILE A 326 0.26 -10.47 -2.63
N LEU A 327 0.30 -11.80 -2.53
CA LEU A 327 1.33 -12.49 -1.76
C LEU A 327 2.66 -12.40 -2.51
N GLU A 328 3.63 -11.73 -1.90
CA GLU A 328 4.98 -11.53 -2.43
C GLU A 328 5.93 -12.68 -2.05
N ASN A 329 7.21 -12.51 -2.37
CA ASN A 329 8.18 -13.60 -2.40
C ASN A 329 8.71 -14.01 -1.02
N ASP A 330 8.41 -13.27 0.05
CA ASP A 330 9.17 -13.39 1.29
C ASP A 330 9.06 -14.77 1.94
N VAL A 331 7.89 -15.40 1.88
CA VAL A 331 7.70 -16.76 2.41
C VAL A 331 8.40 -17.83 1.57
N CYS A 332 8.79 -17.53 0.33
CA CYS A 332 9.27 -18.52 -0.65
C CYS A 332 10.71 -18.98 -0.40
N SER A 333 11.47 -18.29 0.46
CA SER A 333 12.84 -18.67 0.85
C SER A 333 12.90 -19.63 2.04
N LEU A 334 11.76 -19.93 2.67
CA LEU A 334 11.67 -20.75 3.87
C LEU A 334 11.89 -22.24 3.58
N LYS A 335 13.14 -22.68 3.69
CA LYS A 335 13.61 -24.02 3.32
C LYS A 335 12.87 -25.19 4.00
N TYR A 336 12.42 -25.02 5.23
CA TYR A 336 11.79 -26.11 6.02
C TYR A 336 10.27 -25.98 6.12
N LEU A 337 9.66 -24.99 5.45
CA LEU A 337 8.23 -24.74 5.53
C LEU A 337 7.43 -25.87 4.87
N LYS A 338 6.66 -26.59 5.68
CA LYS A 338 5.78 -27.69 5.25
C LYS A 338 4.32 -27.27 5.25
N ASN A 339 3.91 -26.40 6.16
CA ASN A 339 2.53 -26.00 6.33
C ASN A 339 2.41 -24.48 6.27
N LEU A 340 1.74 -23.98 5.24
CA LEU A 340 1.48 -22.55 5.07
C LEU A 340 -0.02 -22.30 5.08
N LYS A 341 -0.47 -21.46 6.03
CA LYS A 341 -1.83 -20.94 6.07
C LYS A 341 -1.82 -19.43 5.94
N ILE A 342 -2.52 -18.90 4.96
CA ILE A 342 -2.74 -17.47 4.74
C ILE A 342 -4.24 -17.28 4.48
N SER A 343 -5.03 -17.32 5.56
CA SER A 343 -6.49 -17.40 5.50
C SER A 343 -7.13 -16.12 6.02
N ALA A 344 -8.21 -15.68 5.37
CA ALA A 344 -8.85 -14.40 5.69
C ALA A 344 -7.88 -13.20 5.65
N TYR A 345 -6.89 -13.24 4.74
CA TYR A 345 -5.85 -12.21 4.64
C TYR A 345 -6.23 -11.06 3.71
N GLY A 346 -6.99 -11.37 2.65
CA GLY A 346 -7.42 -10.41 1.63
C GLY A 346 -6.65 -10.55 0.32
N LEU A 347 -6.09 -11.75 0.07
CA LEU A 347 -5.31 -12.03 -1.11
C LEU A 347 -6.16 -12.03 -2.37
N THR A 348 -5.67 -11.40 -3.43
CA THR A 348 -6.24 -11.47 -4.79
C THR A 348 -5.32 -12.20 -5.76
N GLY A 349 -4.05 -12.36 -5.40
CA GLY A 349 -3.05 -13.05 -6.19
C GLY A 349 -1.92 -13.60 -5.31
N ILE A 350 -1.17 -14.55 -5.86
CA ILE A 350 0.04 -15.09 -5.27
C ILE A 350 1.17 -15.04 -6.29
N THR A 351 2.39 -14.82 -5.82
CA THR A 351 3.59 -14.86 -6.65
C THR A 351 3.83 -16.24 -7.28
N GLU A 352 4.38 -16.25 -8.50
CA GLU A 352 4.85 -17.47 -9.17
C GLU A 352 6.08 -18.09 -8.46
N ASP A 353 6.82 -17.30 -7.68
CA ASP A 353 7.96 -17.77 -6.89
C ASP A 353 7.57 -18.75 -5.77
N LEU A 354 6.27 -18.90 -5.47
CA LEU A 354 5.77 -19.89 -4.51
C LEU A 354 6.18 -21.32 -4.90
N VAL A 355 6.45 -21.57 -6.19
CA VAL A 355 7.01 -22.83 -6.70
C VAL A 355 8.31 -23.24 -6.00
N LYS A 356 9.08 -22.30 -5.44
CA LYS A 356 10.30 -22.57 -4.67
C LYS A 356 10.04 -23.42 -3.41
N LEU A 357 8.81 -23.44 -2.92
CA LEU A 357 8.38 -24.29 -1.81
C LEU A 357 7.90 -25.68 -2.26
N GLY A 358 7.80 -25.92 -3.56
CA GLY A 358 7.13 -27.09 -4.16
C GLY A 358 7.69 -28.46 -3.79
N ASP A 359 8.98 -28.52 -3.46
CA ASP A 359 9.66 -29.76 -3.06
C ASP A 359 9.59 -30.01 -1.53
N GLN A 360 8.99 -29.11 -0.73
CA GLN A 360 8.80 -29.30 0.72
C GLN A 360 7.38 -29.05 1.25
N LEU A 361 6.57 -28.21 0.60
CA LEU A 361 5.25 -27.83 1.10
C LEU A 361 4.29 -29.03 1.03
N GLU A 362 3.68 -29.34 2.18
CA GLU A 362 2.73 -30.45 2.35
C GLU A 362 1.28 -29.94 2.47
N THR A 363 1.07 -28.76 3.05
CA THR A 363 -0.27 -28.15 3.14
C THR A 363 -0.24 -26.68 2.76
N LEU A 364 -1.21 -26.27 1.95
CA LEU A 364 -1.46 -24.88 1.60
C LEU A 364 -2.93 -24.52 1.87
N ASP A 365 -3.15 -23.66 2.85
CA ASP A 365 -4.47 -23.08 3.15
C ASP A 365 -4.46 -21.61 2.76
N ILE A 366 -5.18 -21.28 1.68
CA ILE A 366 -5.41 -19.91 1.20
C ILE A 366 -6.91 -19.61 1.16
N SER A 367 -7.65 -20.22 2.10
CA SER A 367 -9.09 -20.05 2.22
C SER A 367 -9.48 -18.61 2.62
N SER A 368 -10.75 -18.26 2.40
CA SER A 368 -11.33 -17.01 2.89
C SER A 368 -10.64 -15.75 2.35
N ASN A 369 -10.02 -15.81 1.17
CA ASN A 369 -9.43 -14.66 0.49
C ASN A 369 -10.34 -14.15 -0.64
N ASN A 370 -9.78 -13.38 -1.56
CA ASN A 370 -10.50 -12.65 -2.60
C ASN A 370 -10.03 -13.01 -4.02
N PHE A 371 -9.48 -14.21 -4.23
CA PHE A 371 -9.01 -14.65 -5.55
C PHE A 371 -10.15 -14.61 -6.56
N ALA A 372 -9.89 -14.07 -7.76
CA ALA A 372 -10.86 -14.12 -8.86
C ALA A 372 -10.80 -15.45 -9.63
N SER A 373 -9.66 -16.12 -9.61
CA SER A 373 -9.38 -17.39 -10.29
C SER A 373 -8.48 -18.28 -9.43
N ILE A 374 -8.41 -19.57 -9.75
CA ILE A 374 -7.44 -20.48 -9.13
C ILE A 374 -6.04 -20.07 -9.62
N PRO A 375 -5.08 -19.76 -8.72
CA PRO A 375 -3.75 -19.36 -9.14
C PRO A 375 -3.05 -20.41 -10.05
N SER A 376 -2.42 -19.93 -11.12
CA SER A 376 -1.75 -20.76 -12.15
C SER A 376 -0.61 -21.60 -11.59
N VAL A 377 0.13 -21.07 -10.62
CA VAL A 377 1.25 -21.75 -9.98
C VAL A 377 0.83 -23.06 -9.29
N LEU A 378 -0.45 -23.21 -8.91
CA LEU A 378 -0.97 -24.39 -8.21
C LEU A 378 -1.18 -25.55 -9.18
N THR A 379 -0.12 -26.34 -9.36
CA THR A 379 -0.11 -27.56 -10.17
C THR A 379 0.65 -28.68 -9.47
N LYS A 380 0.34 -29.93 -9.85
CA LYS A 380 1.03 -31.11 -9.33
C LYS A 380 2.51 -31.16 -9.70
N GLU A 381 2.87 -30.57 -10.85
CA GLU A 381 4.24 -30.48 -11.32
C GLU A 381 5.07 -29.52 -10.45
N ASN A 382 4.45 -28.40 -10.05
CA ASN A 382 5.08 -27.41 -9.20
C ASN A 382 5.18 -27.87 -7.75
N PHE A 383 4.18 -28.58 -7.23
CA PHE A 383 4.07 -28.92 -5.81
C PHE A 383 4.01 -30.45 -5.58
N LYS A 384 5.18 -31.11 -5.68
CA LYS A 384 5.29 -32.58 -5.68
C LYS A 384 4.97 -33.26 -4.34
N LYS A 385 5.04 -32.50 -3.23
CA LYS A 385 4.77 -33.02 -1.87
C LYS A 385 3.45 -32.54 -1.26
N LEU A 386 2.72 -31.68 -1.97
CA LEU A 386 1.48 -31.12 -1.45
C LEU A 386 0.42 -32.21 -1.33
N LYS A 387 -0.17 -32.32 -0.15
CA LYS A 387 -1.21 -33.29 0.21
C LYS A 387 -2.54 -32.60 0.48
N SER A 388 -2.53 -31.39 1.01
CA SER A 388 -3.75 -30.61 1.29
C SER A 388 -3.70 -29.24 0.61
N LEU A 389 -4.78 -28.93 -0.11
CA LEU A 389 -5.03 -27.62 -0.70
C LEU A 389 -6.42 -27.11 -0.30
N ASP A 390 -6.46 -25.98 0.40
CA ASP A 390 -7.70 -25.31 0.83
C ASP A 390 -7.86 -23.96 0.14
N LEU A 391 -8.93 -23.85 -0.66
CA LEU A 391 -9.36 -22.69 -1.44
C LEU A 391 -10.82 -22.35 -1.13
N ARG A 392 -11.35 -22.78 0.03
CA ARG A 392 -12.75 -22.50 0.41
C ARG A 392 -13.00 -21.02 0.62
N THR A 393 -14.25 -20.61 0.47
CA THR A 393 -14.74 -19.29 0.95
C THR A 393 -14.02 -18.10 0.31
N ASN A 394 -13.54 -18.23 -0.93
CA ASN A 394 -12.93 -17.10 -1.64
C ASN A 394 -14.01 -16.18 -2.21
N ARG A 395 -14.78 -15.52 -1.34
CA ARG A 395 -15.90 -14.64 -1.67
C ARG A 395 -15.72 -13.29 -0.98
N ARG A 396 -15.96 -12.20 -1.71
CA ARG A 396 -15.99 -10.84 -1.14
C ARG A 396 -17.35 -10.49 -0.53
N MET A 397 -18.42 -11.06 -1.07
CA MET A 397 -19.78 -10.92 -0.57
C MET A 397 -20.58 -12.17 -0.87
N THR A 398 -21.80 -12.24 -0.33
CA THR A 398 -22.79 -13.28 -0.64
C THR A 398 -23.65 -12.85 -1.82
N LEU A 399 -23.73 -13.72 -2.82
CA LEU A 399 -24.53 -13.55 -4.03
C LEU A 399 -25.29 -14.84 -4.31
N ASN A 400 -26.60 -14.73 -4.55
CA ASN A 400 -27.47 -15.88 -4.88
C ASN A 400 -27.92 -15.87 -6.36
N ASP A 401 -27.52 -14.87 -7.14
CA ASP A 401 -27.87 -14.73 -8.56
C ASP A 401 -26.62 -14.29 -9.33
N LEU A 402 -25.94 -15.25 -9.98
CA LEU A 402 -24.68 -14.98 -10.67
C LEU A 402 -24.83 -14.18 -11.96
N ARG A 403 -26.05 -13.94 -12.44
CA ARG A 403 -26.29 -12.99 -13.55
C ARG A 403 -25.88 -11.56 -13.20
N LEU A 404 -25.72 -11.27 -11.90
CA LEU A 404 -25.26 -9.98 -11.41
C LEU A 404 -23.73 -9.89 -11.26
N ALA A 405 -22.99 -11.00 -11.40
CA ALA A 405 -21.55 -11.09 -11.09
C ALA A 405 -20.70 -10.04 -11.84
N ASP A 406 -21.09 -9.70 -13.07
CA ASP A 406 -20.37 -8.75 -13.93
C ASP A 406 -20.76 -7.28 -13.72
N ASN A 407 -21.63 -6.97 -12.75
CA ASN A 407 -22.00 -5.60 -12.45
C ASN A 407 -20.84 -4.82 -11.82
N LYS A 408 -20.00 -4.18 -12.65
CA LYS A 408 -18.82 -3.41 -12.22
C LYS A 408 -19.13 -2.17 -11.36
N VAL A 409 -20.36 -1.67 -11.40
CA VAL A 409 -20.77 -0.55 -10.54
C VAL A 409 -20.99 -1.07 -9.11
N GLN A 410 -21.58 -2.25 -8.96
CA GLN A 410 -21.84 -2.86 -7.66
C GLN A 410 -20.63 -3.62 -7.10
N TYR A 411 -19.83 -4.20 -7.99
CA TYR A 411 -18.69 -5.07 -7.69
C TYR A 411 -17.42 -4.59 -8.42
N PRO A 412 -16.89 -3.40 -8.07
CA PRO A 412 -15.71 -2.84 -8.75
C PRO A 412 -14.47 -3.75 -8.64
N ASP A 413 -14.33 -4.47 -7.52
CA ASP A 413 -13.20 -5.39 -7.25
C ASP A 413 -13.55 -6.88 -7.50
N GLY A 414 -14.66 -7.13 -8.22
CA GLY A 414 -15.21 -8.47 -8.44
C GLY A 414 -15.94 -9.05 -7.22
N ILE A 415 -16.40 -10.30 -7.33
CA ILE A 415 -17.19 -10.99 -6.29
C ILE A 415 -16.39 -12.06 -5.52
N GLY A 416 -15.18 -12.38 -5.96
CA GLY A 416 -14.38 -13.51 -5.48
C GLY A 416 -14.18 -14.56 -6.56
N LEU A 417 -13.96 -15.81 -6.16
CA LEU A 417 -13.55 -16.93 -7.02
C LEU A 417 -14.72 -17.39 -7.87
N PHE A 418 -14.82 -16.82 -9.07
CA PHE A 418 -15.93 -16.97 -9.99
C PHE A 418 -15.41 -17.37 -11.37
N PHE A 419 -15.81 -18.55 -11.83
CA PHE A 419 -15.56 -19.00 -13.19
C PHE A 419 -16.55 -20.10 -13.60
N ASN A 420 -16.74 -20.23 -14.91
CA ASN A 420 -17.53 -21.31 -15.51
C ASN A 420 -16.60 -22.44 -15.98
N THR A 421 -16.89 -23.68 -15.59
CA THR A 421 -16.07 -24.87 -15.92
C THR A 421 -15.98 -25.17 -17.41
N LYS A 422 -16.90 -24.65 -18.24
CA LYS A 422 -16.82 -24.77 -19.71
C LYS A 422 -15.75 -23.88 -20.33
N VAL A 423 -15.36 -22.82 -19.64
CA VAL A 423 -14.41 -21.81 -20.12
C VAL A 423 -13.06 -21.96 -19.42
N ASP A 424 -13.06 -22.25 -18.13
CA ASP A 424 -11.85 -22.37 -17.30
C ASP A 424 -11.59 -23.82 -16.89
N ASN A 425 -10.43 -24.35 -17.30
CA ASN A 425 -9.97 -25.71 -17.01
C ASN A 425 -9.26 -25.87 -15.66
N SER A 426 -9.21 -24.85 -14.82
CA SER A 426 -8.46 -24.89 -13.55
C SER A 426 -9.04 -25.92 -12.58
N LEU A 427 -10.36 -26.06 -12.50
CA LEU A 427 -10.99 -27.13 -11.71
C LEU A 427 -10.58 -28.51 -12.23
N ARG A 428 -10.63 -28.71 -13.55
CA ARG A 428 -10.20 -29.96 -14.21
C ARG A 428 -8.75 -30.31 -13.84
N ARG A 429 -7.84 -29.33 -13.88
CA ARG A 429 -6.43 -29.50 -13.52
C ARG A 429 -6.25 -29.93 -12.06
N LEU A 430 -6.98 -29.30 -11.12
CA LEU A 430 -6.91 -29.68 -9.70
C LEU A 430 -7.42 -31.11 -9.44
N LEU A 431 -8.46 -31.54 -10.13
CA LEU A 431 -9.01 -32.90 -10.01
C LEU A 431 -8.05 -33.99 -10.55
N LEU A 432 -7.15 -33.65 -11.48
CA LEU A 432 -6.11 -34.55 -11.99
C LEU A 432 -4.87 -34.65 -11.08
N TRP A 433 -4.91 -34.01 -9.90
CA TRP A 433 -3.81 -34.00 -8.94
C TRP A 433 -3.87 -35.25 -8.04
N ASP A 434 -3.35 -36.34 -8.56
CA ASP A 434 -3.43 -37.70 -8.01
C ASP A 434 -2.74 -37.94 -6.66
N THR A 435 -1.91 -37.00 -6.22
CA THR A 435 -1.20 -37.05 -4.92
C THR A 435 -1.92 -36.35 -3.78
N LEU A 436 -2.95 -35.53 -4.06
CA LEU A 436 -3.70 -34.84 -3.00
C LEU A 436 -4.49 -35.83 -2.14
N GLU A 437 -4.38 -35.63 -0.82
CA GLU A 437 -5.17 -36.30 0.21
C GLU A 437 -6.39 -35.44 0.59
N GLU A 438 -6.32 -34.13 0.36
CA GLU A 438 -7.38 -33.16 0.66
C GLU A 438 -7.43 -32.04 -0.40
N LEU A 439 -8.62 -31.83 -0.97
CA LEU A 439 -8.92 -30.70 -1.84
C LEU A 439 -10.23 -30.05 -1.39
N ARG A 440 -10.15 -28.79 -0.96
CA ARG A 440 -11.31 -28.06 -0.45
C ARG A 440 -11.61 -26.80 -1.26
N LEU A 441 -12.81 -26.75 -1.83
CA LEU A 441 -13.26 -25.73 -2.78
C LEU A 441 -14.69 -25.25 -2.50
N SER A 442 -15.23 -25.59 -1.33
CA SER A 442 -16.57 -25.17 -0.89
C SER A 442 -16.75 -23.66 -0.83
N TYR A 443 -18.01 -23.24 -1.01
CA TYR A 443 -18.43 -21.86 -0.75
C TYR A 443 -17.70 -20.83 -1.61
N ASN A 444 -17.62 -21.10 -2.92
CA ASN A 444 -17.08 -20.22 -3.95
C ASN A 444 -18.18 -19.92 -5.00
N TYR A 445 -17.83 -19.28 -6.11
CA TYR A 445 -18.75 -18.99 -7.22
C TYR A 445 -18.40 -19.80 -8.47
N MET A 446 -17.95 -21.05 -8.31
CA MET A 446 -17.75 -21.91 -9.48
C MET A 446 -19.10 -22.37 -10.02
N GLU A 447 -19.29 -22.29 -11.33
CA GLU A 447 -20.53 -22.69 -12.00
C GLU A 447 -20.29 -23.60 -13.20
N GLY A 448 -21.37 -24.16 -13.74
CA GLY A 448 -21.34 -25.11 -14.85
C GLY A 448 -21.32 -26.56 -14.37
N GLU A 449 -20.96 -27.47 -15.27
CA GLU A 449 -20.95 -28.90 -14.98
C GLU A 449 -19.62 -29.32 -14.35
N LEU A 450 -19.65 -30.33 -13.47
CA LEU A 450 -18.43 -30.93 -12.96
C LEU A 450 -17.69 -31.65 -14.11
N PRO A 451 -16.36 -31.52 -14.22
CA PRO A 451 -15.62 -32.16 -15.30
C PRO A 451 -15.76 -33.69 -15.29
N ASP A 452 -15.97 -34.27 -16.48
CA ASP A 452 -15.89 -35.71 -16.71
C ASP A 452 -14.53 -36.10 -17.32
N PHE A 453 -14.11 -37.36 -17.19
CA PHE A 453 -12.78 -37.81 -17.58
C PHE A 453 -12.83 -39.11 -18.38
N GLU A 454 -11.91 -39.24 -19.34
CA GLU A 454 -11.81 -40.43 -20.19
C GLU A 454 -10.47 -41.11 -19.96
N ILE A 455 -10.52 -42.42 -19.70
CA ILE A 455 -9.31 -43.24 -19.51
C ILE A 455 -8.44 -43.19 -20.78
N GLY A 456 -7.15 -42.95 -20.60
CA GLY A 456 -6.18 -42.84 -21.70
C GLY A 456 -6.01 -41.42 -22.25
N LYS A 457 -6.77 -40.43 -21.76
CA LYS A 457 -6.56 -39.00 -22.05
C LYS A 457 -6.00 -38.28 -20.83
N GLU A 458 -5.17 -37.26 -21.04
CA GLU A 458 -4.66 -36.37 -19.97
C GLU A 458 -3.98 -37.08 -18.79
N GLY A 459 -3.43 -38.29 -19.03
CA GLY A 459 -2.82 -39.12 -17.99
C GLY A 459 -3.84 -39.83 -17.07
N VAL A 460 -5.13 -39.77 -17.38
CA VAL A 460 -6.19 -40.46 -16.65
C VAL A 460 -6.05 -41.96 -16.85
N THR A 461 -6.10 -42.70 -15.74
CA THR A 461 -6.03 -44.16 -15.70
C THR A 461 -7.31 -44.74 -15.12
N GLY A 462 -7.59 -46.01 -15.40
CA GLY A 462 -8.63 -46.77 -14.70
C GLY A 462 -8.11 -47.36 -13.39
N TYR A 463 -9.01 -47.97 -12.62
CA TYR A 463 -8.64 -48.78 -11.48
C TYR A 463 -8.03 -50.11 -11.92
N THR A 464 -7.06 -50.60 -11.16
CA THR A 464 -6.31 -51.82 -11.42
C THR A 464 -6.49 -52.83 -10.29
N GLN A 465 -6.10 -54.09 -10.51
CA GLN A 465 -6.10 -55.08 -9.44
C GLN A 465 -5.14 -54.72 -8.29
N GLU A 466 -4.09 -53.95 -8.55
CA GLU A 466 -3.21 -53.44 -7.50
C GLU A 466 -3.94 -52.44 -6.59
N ASP A 467 -4.77 -51.56 -7.16
CA ASP A 467 -5.61 -50.64 -6.39
C ASP A 467 -6.60 -51.44 -5.51
N VAL A 468 -7.24 -52.47 -6.08
CA VAL A 468 -8.15 -53.37 -5.34
C VAL A 468 -7.41 -53.97 -4.13
N ASN A 469 -6.22 -54.54 -4.35
CA ASN A 469 -5.41 -55.11 -3.26
C ASN A 469 -5.06 -54.06 -2.20
N ALA A 470 -4.73 -52.82 -2.59
CA ALA A 470 -4.42 -51.74 -1.66
C ALA A 470 -5.63 -51.29 -0.82
N PHE A 471 -6.86 -51.41 -1.34
CA PHE A 471 -8.12 -51.07 -0.65
C PHE A 471 -8.67 -52.20 0.25
N GLY A 472 -7.86 -53.23 0.53
CA GLY A 472 -8.24 -54.34 1.40
C GLY A 472 -8.82 -55.56 0.66
N GLY A 473 -8.42 -55.76 -0.60
CA GLY A 473 -8.89 -56.87 -1.44
C GLY A 473 -10.11 -56.47 -2.27
N ASP A 474 -11.07 -57.37 -2.46
CA ASP A 474 -12.27 -57.20 -3.30
C ASP A 474 -13.21 -56.01 -2.97
N THR A 475 -12.88 -55.13 -2.00
CA THR A 475 -13.66 -53.96 -1.58
C THR A 475 -14.11 -53.08 -2.74
N ILE A 476 -13.21 -52.81 -3.69
CA ILE A 476 -13.48 -51.96 -4.87
C ILE A 476 -13.46 -52.74 -6.18
N GLN A 477 -13.59 -54.08 -6.14
CA GLN A 477 -13.46 -54.97 -7.30
C GLN A 477 -14.40 -54.57 -8.45
N TYR A 478 -15.57 -54.01 -8.13
CA TYR A 478 -16.56 -53.49 -9.07
C TYR A 478 -15.96 -52.52 -10.11
N LEU A 479 -15.00 -51.67 -9.70
CA LEU A 479 -14.33 -50.70 -10.58
C LEU A 479 -13.36 -51.33 -11.59
N VAL A 480 -13.03 -52.61 -11.44
CA VAL A 480 -12.13 -53.35 -12.33
C VAL A 480 -12.91 -54.34 -13.20
N THR A 481 -13.99 -54.92 -12.69
CA THR A 481 -14.73 -55.99 -13.38
C THR A 481 -16.00 -55.51 -14.07
N GLU A 482 -16.82 -54.72 -13.38
CA GLU A 482 -18.17 -54.34 -13.86
C GLU A 482 -18.19 -52.93 -14.47
N ARG A 483 -17.41 -52.01 -13.90
CA ARG A 483 -17.29 -50.62 -14.37
C ARG A 483 -15.82 -50.20 -14.61
N PRO A 484 -15.08 -50.91 -15.48
CA PRO A 484 -13.69 -50.56 -15.83
C PRO A 484 -13.56 -49.24 -16.60
N ASP A 485 -14.69 -48.67 -17.02
CA ASP A 485 -14.79 -47.36 -17.69
C ASP A 485 -14.69 -46.17 -16.72
N ILE A 486 -14.91 -46.38 -15.40
CA ILE A 486 -14.87 -45.29 -14.42
C ILE A 486 -13.40 -44.85 -14.20
N PRO A 487 -13.07 -43.57 -14.45
CA PRO A 487 -11.72 -43.08 -14.32
C PRO A 487 -11.30 -42.95 -12.85
N LYS A 488 -10.02 -43.18 -12.58
CA LYS A 488 -9.39 -43.00 -11.27
C LYS A 488 -8.94 -41.56 -11.09
N ILE A 489 -9.77 -40.77 -10.43
CA ILE A 489 -9.60 -39.33 -10.18
C ILE A 489 -9.45 -39.09 -8.68
N LEU A 490 -8.47 -38.28 -8.26
CA LEU A 490 -8.13 -38.03 -6.85
C LEU A 490 -8.02 -39.31 -5.98
N PRO A 491 -7.27 -40.35 -6.40
CA PRO A 491 -7.28 -41.67 -5.76
C PRO A 491 -6.85 -41.68 -4.28
N LYS A 492 -6.12 -40.65 -3.82
CA LYS A 492 -5.68 -40.51 -2.42
C LYS A 492 -6.56 -39.57 -1.60
N ALA A 493 -7.51 -38.88 -2.22
CA ALA A 493 -8.29 -37.85 -1.54
C ALA A 493 -9.28 -38.49 -0.56
N ARG A 494 -9.08 -38.22 0.72
CA ARG A 494 -9.99 -38.60 1.81
C ARG A 494 -10.89 -37.45 2.25
N MET A 495 -10.65 -36.26 1.68
CA MET A 495 -11.46 -35.07 1.86
C MET A 495 -11.56 -34.34 0.52
N LEU A 496 -12.76 -34.32 -0.07
CA LEU A 496 -13.11 -33.45 -1.18
C LEU A 496 -14.29 -32.60 -0.76
N SER A 497 -14.24 -31.30 -1.03
CA SER A 497 -15.38 -30.42 -0.78
C SER A 497 -15.65 -29.48 -1.94
N LEU A 498 -16.84 -29.60 -2.53
CA LEU A 498 -17.33 -28.86 -3.70
C LEU A 498 -18.68 -28.19 -3.43
N ASN A 499 -19.26 -28.40 -2.24
CA ASN A 499 -20.56 -27.87 -1.84
C ASN A 499 -20.60 -26.34 -1.79
N LEU A 500 -21.82 -25.81 -1.85
CA LEU A 500 -22.09 -24.37 -1.82
C LEU A 500 -21.37 -23.64 -2.97
N ASN A 501 -21.36 -24.24 -4.15
CA ASN A 501 -21.04 -23.59 -5.42
C ASN A 501 -22.32 -23.50 -6.27
N PHE A 502 -22.16 -23.13 -7.54
CA PHE A 502 -23.24 -22.97 -8.51
C PHE A 502 -23.20 -24.07 -9.58
N PHE A 503 -22.74 -25.27 -9.20
CA PHE A 503 -22.67 -26.38 -10.15
C PHE A 503 -24.08 -26.85 -10.58
N THR A 504 -24.19 -27.22 -11.85
CA THR A 504 -25.40 -27.72 -12.49
C THR A 504 -25.13 -29.01 -13.27
N GLY A 505 -26.17 -29.66 -13.79
CA GLY A 505 -26.05 -30.89 -14.58
C GLY A 505 -25.90 -32.15 -13.74
N ASN A 506 -25.24 -33.17 -14.28
CA ASN A 506 -25.10 -34.47 -13.61
C ASN A 506 -23.80 -34.56 -12.80
N LEU A 507 -23.87 -35.23 -11.66
CA LEU A 507 -22.71 -35.81 -10.98
C LEU A 507 -22.08 -36.86 -11.89
N PRO A 508 -20.76 -36.78 -12.17
CA PRO A 508 -20.05 -37.80 -12.93
C PRO A 508 -19.85 -39.08 -12.11
N ASP A 509 -19.74 -40.21 -12.81
CA ASP A 509 -19.63 -41.53 -12.17
C ASP A 509 -18.37 -41.68 -11.31
N TRP A 510 -17.28 -40.98 -11.66
CA TRP A 510 -16.05 -41.00 -10.87
C TRP A 510 -16.26 -40.41 -9.46
N ILE A 511 -17.23 -39.50 -9.27
CA ILE A 511 -17.65 -39.03 -7.95
C ILE A 511 -18.57 -40.07 -7.31
N LEU A 512 -19.63 -40.47 -8.02
CA LEU A 512 -20.68 -41.34 -7.47
C LEU A 512 -20.14 -42.70 -7.00
N TYR A 513 -19.08 -43.20 -7.62
CA TYR A 513 -18.45 -44.48 -7.28
C TYR A 513 -17.01 -44.31 -6.75
N HIS A 514 -16.65 -43.13 -6.22
CA HIS A 514 -15.32 -42.94 -5.64
C HIS A 514 -15.12 -43.85 -4.41
N PRO A 515 -13.99 -44.57 -4.28
CA PRO A 515 -13.72 -45.43 -3.11
C PRO A 515 -13.79 -44.73 -1.74
N HIS A 516 -13.56 -43.42 -1.69
CA HIS A 516 -13.65 -42.60 -0.48
C HIS A 516 -14.92 -41.74 -0.39
N LEU A 517 -15.93 -41.95 -1.26
CA LEU A 517 -17.11 -41.08 -1.31
C LEU A 517 -17.77 -40.87 0.06
N VAL A 518 -17.94 -41.94 0.85
CA VAL A 518 -18.58 -41.85 2.17
C VAL A 518 -17.74 -41.02 3.16
N GLU A 519 -16.41 -41.12 3.07
CA GLU A 519 -15.49 -40.32 3.90
C GLU A 519 -15.63 -38.82 3.58
N TRP A 520 -15.98 -38.48 2.34
CA TRP A 520 -16.24 -37.11 1.95
C TRP A 520 -17.57 -36.55 2.46
N SER A 521 -18.42 -37.33 3.12
CA SER A 521 -19.74 -36.87 3.59
C SER A 521 -20.54 -36.20 2.46
N PRO A 522 -20.89 -36.95 1.40
CA PRO A 522 -21.19 -36.38 0.09
C PRO A 522 -22.45 -35.52 0.08
N GLY A 523 -23.47 -35.86 0.88
CA GLY A 523 -24.68 -35.03 1.03
C GLY A 523 -24.41 -33.64 1.62
N VAL A 524 -23.31 -33.46 2.35
CA VAL A 524 -22.94 -32.18 2.98
C VAL A 524 -21.89 -31.45 2.16
N LEU A 525 -20.83 -32.15 1.75
CA LEU A 525 -19.62 -31.53 1.19
C LEU A 525 -19.53 -31.62 -0.35
N ILE A 526 -20.39 -32.37 -1.02
CA ILE A 526 -20.40 -32.48 -2.49
C ILE A 526 -21.75 -32.06 -3.08
N PHE A 527 -22.83 -32.78 -2.74
CA PHE A 527 -24.13 -32.66 -3.41
C PHE A 527 -24.85 -31.35 -3.11
N ASN A 528 -24.75 -30.87 -1.87
CA ASN A 528 -25.39 -29.63 -1.42
C ASN A 528 -24.80 -28.40 -2.14
N GLN A 529 -25.54 -27.80 -3.07
CA GLN A 529 -25.14 -26.58 -3.79
C GLN A 529 -25.85 -25.34 -3.25
N GLU A 530 -25.46 -24.15 -3.69
CA GLU A 530 -26.10 -22.90 -3.27
C GLU A 530 -27.59 -22.85 -3.63
N ALA A 531 -28.37 -22.12 -2.83
CA ALA A 531 -29.81 -21.95 -3.09
C ALA A 531 -30.12 -20.93 -4.22
N GLY A 532 -29.17 -20.70 -5.12
CA GLY A 532 -29.16 -19.61 -6.10
C GLY A 532 -29.27 -20.07 -7.56
N VAL A 533 -29.04 -19.12 -8.47
CA VAL A 533 -28.98 -19.37 -9.92
C VAL A 533 -27.63 -18.99 -10.51
N ASP A 534 -27.18 -19.78 -11.49
CA ASP A 534 -25.97 -19.54 -12.28
C ASP A 534 -26.17 -18.39 -13.30
N THR A 535 -25.13 -18.06 -14.06
CA THR A 535 -25.20 -17.01 -15.10
C THR A 535 -26.18 -17.31 -16.22
N GLU A 536 -26.53 -18.57 -16.46
CA GLU A 536 -27.56 -18.99 -17.41
C GLU A 536 -28.98 -18.99 -16.79
N GLY A 537 -29.11 -18.68 -15.50
CA GLY A 537 -30.38 -18.65 -14.76
C GLY A 537 -30.86 -20.04 -14.29
N LYS A 538 -30.01 -21.08 -14.36
CA LYS A 538 -30.33 -22.41 -13.85
C LYS A 538 -30.10 -22.47 -12.34
N LYS A 539 -30.96 -23.21 -11.64
CA LYS A 539 -30.78 -23.44 -10.21
C LYS A 539 -29.55 -24.31 -9.97
N ALA A 540 -28.69 -23.90 -9.06
CA ALA A 540 -27.52 -24.68 -8.63
C ALA A 540 -27.97 -25.95 -7.90
N ARG A 541 -27.78 -27.11 -8.54
CA ARG A 541 -28.09 -28.45 -8.04
C ARG A 541 -27.66 -29.49 -9.07
N PHE A 542 -27.52 -30.73 -8.64
CA PHE A 542 -27.32 -31.86 -9.55
C PHE A 542 -28.65 -32.53 -9.93
N ASP A 543 -28.78 -32.91 -11.20
CA ASP A 543 -30.01 -33.51 -11.73
C ASP A 543 -30.16 -35.00 -11.36
N ASN A 544 -29.04 -35.67 -11.04
CA ASN A 544 -28.96 -37.09 -10.67
C ASN A 544 -28.50 -37.30 -9.21
N GLU A 545 -28.73 -36.33 -8.32
CA GLU A 545 -28.40 -36.47 -6.90
C GLU A 545 -29.06 -37.74 -6.30
N PRO A 546 -28.28 -38.68 -5.73
CA PRO A 546 -28.83 -39.89 -5.15
C PRO A 546 -29.64 -39.60 -3.88
N THR A 547 -30.84 -40.17 -3.77
CA THR A 547 -31.65 -40.08 -2.55
C THR A 547 -31.08 -40.88 -1.38
N THR A 548 -30.32 -41.94 -1.69
CA THR A 548 -29.63 -42.82 -0.71
C THR A 548 -28.32 -43.33 -1.32
N LEU A 549 -27.42 -43.82 -0.47
CA LEU A 549 -26.17 -44.48 -0.90
C LEU A 549 -26.35 -45.99 -1.20
N GLU A 550 -27.58 -46.46 -1.39
CA GLU A 550 -27.85 -47.88 -1.70
C GLU A 550 -27.17 -48.36 -2.98
N TYR A 551 -27.10 -47.51 -4.00
CA TYR A 551 -26.39 -47.83 -5.24
C TYR A 551 -24.88 -48.03 -4.98
N TYR A 552 -24.30 -47.21 -4.10
CA TYR A 552 -22.90 -47.24 -3.73
C TYR A 552 -22.57 -48.52 -2.94
N TYR A 553 -23.41 -48.88 -1.98
CA TYR A 553 -23.22 -50.12 -1.21
C TYR A 553 -23.48 -51.39 -2.01
N LYS A 554 -24.27 -51.33 -3.10
CA LYS A 554 -24.35 -52.44 -4.06
C LYS A 554 -23.05 -52.61 -4.84
N ALA A 555 -22.40 -51.51 -5.22
CA ALA A 555 -21.09 -51.54 -5.87
C ALA A 555 -19.96 -51.93 -4.91
N PHE A 556 -20.03 -51.49 -3.65
CA PHE A 556 -19.03 -51.73 -2.61
C PHE A 556 -19.65 -52.33 -1.33
N PRO A 557 -20.07 -53.61 -1.34
CA PRO A 557 -20.79 -54.22 -0.22
C PRO A 557 -20.04 -54.16 1.12
N LYS A 558 -18.71 -54.29 1.09
CA LYS A 558 -17.86 -54.24 2.29
C LYS A 558 -17.87 -52.88 2.99
N PHE A 559 -18.18 -51.79 2.28
CA PHE A 559 -18.29 -50.47 2.88
C PHE A 559 -19.59 -50.27 3.64
N ARG A 560 -20.63 -51.06 3.35
CA ARG A 560 -21.86 -51.05 4.15
C ARG A 560 -21.56 -51.40 5.60
N ASP A 561 -20.87 -52.52 5.84
CA ASP A 561 -20.49 -52.96 7.19
C ASP A 561 -19.60 -51.94 7.94
N LYS A 562 -18.84 -51.13 7.20
CA LYS A 562 -17.90 -50.15 7.77
C LYS A 562 -18.59 -48.83 8.16
N TYR A 563 -19.54 -48.37 7.36
CA TYR A 563 -20.09 -47.01 7.47
C TYR A 563 -21.57 -46.95 7.82
N GLU A 564 -22.32 -48.02 7.60
CA GLU A 564 -23.71 -48.12 8.05
C GLU A 564 -23.70 -48.53 9.53
N PHE A 565 -24.11 -47.61 10.42
CA PHE A 565 -24.29 -47.93 11.83
C PHE A 565 -25.35 -49.03 11.95
N LYS A 566 -24.99 -50.15 12.59
CA LYS A 566 -25.97 -51.14 13.05
C LYS A 566 -26.70 -50.51 14.24
N GLU A 567 -28.00 -50.31 14.11
CA GLU A 567 -28.90 -49.84 15.18
C GLU A 567 -28.79 -50.68 16.46
#